data_AF-A0A542ES98-F1
#
_entry.id   AF-A0A542ES98-F1
#
_cell.length_a   1.000
_cell.length_b   1.000
_cell.length_c   1.000
_cell.angle_alpha   90.00
_cell.angle_beta   90.00
_cell.angle_gamma   90.00
#
_symmetry.space_group_name_H-M   'P 1'
#
loop_
_entity.id
_entity.type
_entity.pdbx_description
1 polymer ?
#
loop_
_entity_poly.entity_id
_entity_poly.type
_entity_poly.pdbx_seq_one_letter_code
_entity_poly.pdbx_strand_id
1 'polypeptide(L)'
;MPEEAVTTLRAELERFDRVEEGFALLEVFLEVARPQLGAVVLDPVGLRLPENMTADRAVVQKLIDEIEEEPVGRARVVERGFEMDDEQARWDYVRLAYSSNQATVWSRRQRTTYFEVAARQKATYWLPDSLKAEYFDALRGRGWAIPEDWLTAVAKRPKPWWKRGGFS
;
A
#
# COMPACT_ATOMS: atom_id res chain seq x y z
N MET A 1 15.12 22.06 -1.61
CA MET A 1 14.40 21.20 -2.58
C MET A 1 12.92 21.53 -2.47
N PRO A 2 12.27 21.96 -3.55
CA PRO A 2 10.82 22.17 -3.57
C PRO A 2 10.09 20.86 -3.25
N GLU A 3 8.87 20.96 -2.69
CA GLU A 3 8.01 19.81 -2.45
C GLU A 3 7.60 19.22 -3.81
N GLU A 4 7.88 17.93 -4.01
CA GLU A 4 7.53 17.25 -5.25
C GLU A 4 6.01 17.16 -5.40
N ALA A 5 5.51 17.36 -6.61
CA ALA A 5 4.11 17.14 -6.92
C ALA A 5 3.76 15.64 -6.80
N VAL A 6 2.56 15.36 -6.32
CA VAL A 6 2.11 13.99 -6.04
C VAL A 6 0.74 13.78 -6.68
N THR A 7 0.66 12.78 -7.55
CA THR A 7 -0.58 12.25 -8.09
C THR A 7 -1.21 11.30 -7.06
N THR A 8 -2.47 11.53 -6.68
CA THR A 8 -3.22 10.61 -5.82
C THR A 8 -4.05 9.66 -6.67
N LEU A 9 -3.87 8.36 -6.48
CA LEU A 9 -4.66 7.29 -7.11
C LEU A 9 -5.46 6.57 -6.03
N ARG A 10 -6.66 6.10 -6.38
CA ARG A 10 -7.50 5.29 -5.50
C ARG A 10 -7.76 3.93 -6.13
N ALA A 11 -7.56 2.89 -5.34
CA ALA A 11 -7.90 1.53 -5.70
C ALA A 11 -9.11 1.09 -4.86
N GLU A 12 -10.23 0.88 -5.54
CA GLU A 12 -11.43 0.25 -4.95
C GLU A 12 -11.23 -1.26 -5.06
N LEU A 13 -10.68 -1.87 -4.02
CA LEU A 13 -10.12 -3.23 -4.06
C LEU A 13 -11.20 -4.30 -4.25
N GLU A 14 -12.39 -4.01 -3.77
CA GLU A 14 -13.60 -4.81 -3.97
C GLU A 14 -14.07 -4.88 -5.44
N ARG A 15 -13.60 -3.97 -6.31
CA ARG A 15 -13.99 -3.95 -7.73
C ARG A 15 -13.12 -4.83 -8.61
N PHE A 16 -12.02 -5.38 -8.08
CA PHE A 16 -11.22 -6.35 -8.81
C PHE A 16 -11.89 -7.71 -8.79
N ASP A 17 -11.94 -8.36 -9.95
CA ASP A 17 -12.42 -9.74 -10.08
C ASP A 17 -11.55 -10.69 -9.23
N ARG A 18 -10.26 -10.36 -9.10
CA ARG A 18 -9.27 -11.10 -8.31
C ARG A 18 -8.42 -10.15 -7.47
N VAL A 19 -8.24 -10.43 -6.18
CA VAL A 19 -7.40 -9.59 -5.29
C VAL A 19 -5.95 -9.54 -5.75
N GLU A 20 -5.48 -10.60 -6.38
CA GLU A 20 -4.15 -10.68 -6.98
C GLU A 20 -3.93 -9.58 -8.03
N GLU A 21 -4.99 -8.99 -8.57
CA GLU A 21 -4.88 -7.81 -9.43
C GLU A 21 -4.44 -6.56 -8.62
N GLY A 22 -5.00 -6.37 -7.42
CA GLY A 22 -4.51 -5.36 -6.49
C GLY A 22 -3.04 -5.59 -6.10
N PHE A 23 -2.59 -6.84 -6.03
CA PHE A 23 -1.23 -7.17 -5.61
C PHE A 23 -0.17 -6.61 -6.54
N ALA A 24 -0.33 -6.79 -7.85
CA ALA A 24 0.69 -6.31 -8.78
C ALA A 24 0.77 -4.78 -8.81
N LEU A 25 -0.32 -4.07 -8.51
CA LEU A 25 -0.31 -2.61 -8.46
C LEU A 25 0.59 -2.12 -7.34
N LEU A 26 0.44 -2.71 -6.15
CA LEU A 26 1.32 -2.42 -5.02
C LEU A 26 2.74 -2.93 -5.28
N GLU A 27 2.91 -4.10 -5.86
CA GLU A 27 4.24 -4.66 -6.11
C GLU A 27 5.04 -3.83 -7.11
N VAL A 28 4.44 -3.46 -8.25
CA VAL A 28 5.08 -2.58 -9.25
C VAL A 28 5.38 -1.22 -8.64
N PHE A 29 4.50 -0.69 -7.79
CA PHE A 29 4.75 0.55 -7.08
C PHE A 29 5.99 0.43 -6.19
N LEU A 30 6.08 -0.64 -5.38
CA LEU A 30 7.21 -0.88 -4.48
C LEU A 30 8.51 -1.11 -5.25
N GLU A 31 8.46 -1.80 -6.39
CA GLU A 31 9.61 -2.02 -7.28
C GLU A 31 10.16 -0.69 -7.83
N VAL A 32 9.30 0.13 -8.44
CA VAL A 32 9.68 1.41 -9.05
C VAL A 32 10.11 2.43 -7.98
N ALA A 33 9.39 2.50 -6.87
CA ALA A 33 9.67 3.48 -5.82
C ALA A 33 10.80 3.06 -4.88
N ARG A 34 11.32 1.83 -4.95
CA ARG A 34 12.34 1.26 -4.04
C ARG A 34 13.45 2.23 -3.63
N PRO A 35 14.09 2.99 -4.54
CA PRO A 35 15.17 3.92 -4.18
C PRO A 35 14.69 5.16 -3.40
N GLN A 36 13.40 5.32 -3.15
CA GLN A 36 12.79 6.48 -2.49
C GLN A 36 11.92 6.08 -1.28
N LEU A 37 11.72 4.78 -1.06
CA LEU A 37 10.98 4.25 0.07
C LEU A 37 11.72 4.46 1.39
N GLY A 38 10.96 4.85 2.40
CA GLY A 38 11.34 4.78 3.80
C GLY A 38 10.77 3.51 4.42
N ALA A 39 10.27 3.63 5.64
CA ALA A 39 9.68 2.49 6.34
C ALA A 39 8.46 1.93 5.58
N VAL A 40 8.42 0.62 5.44
CA VAL A 40 7.26 -0.13 4.93
C VAL A 40 6.76 -1.00 6.05
N VAL A 41 5.55 -0.73 6.52
CA VAL A 41 5.02 -1.28 7.76
C VAL A 41 3.57 -1.72 7.63
N LEU A 42 3.16 -2.69 8.43
CA LEU A 42 1.75 -3.07 8.56
C LEU A 42 1.35 -3.33 10.01
N ASP A 43 0.08 -3.15 10.32
CA ASP A 43 -0.54 -3.59 11.56
C ASP A 43 -0.85 -5.10 11.46
N PRO A 44 -0.22 -5.96 12.28
CA PRO A 44 -0.47 -7.40 12.25
C PRO A 44 -1.80 -7.77 12.95
N VAL A 45 -2.49 -6.83 13.60
CA VAL A 45 -3.74 -7.14 14.30
C VAL A 45 -4.90 -7.39 13.33
N GLY A 46 -5.52 -8.56 13.48
CA GLY A 46 -6.76 -8.91 12.81
C GLY A 46 -6.59 -9.06 11.32
N LEU A 47 -5.46 -9.61 10.85
CA LEU A 47 -5.30 -10.01 9.46
C LEU A 47 -6.47 -10.94 9.04
N ARG A 48 -7.00 -10.75 7.84
CA ARG A 48 -8.09 -11.57 7.30
C ARG A 48 -7.87 -11.82 5.83
N LEU A 49 -8.03 -13.07 5.42
CA LEU A 49 -8.08 -13.42 4.01
C LEU A 49 -9.24 -12.71 3.31
N PRO A 50 -8.98 -12.02 2.19
CA PRO A 50 -10.02 -11.56 1.28
C PRO A 50 -10.84 -12.72 0.70
N GLU A 51 -12.16 -12.54 0.59
CA GLU A 51 -13.08 -13.61 0.16
C GLU A 51 -12.87 -14.07 -1.30
N ASN A 52 -12.48 -13.14 -2.18
CA ASN A 52 -12.21 -13.35 -3.60
C ASN A 52 -10.74 -13.72 -3.91
N MET A 53 -9.95 -14.09 -2.89
CA MET A 53 -8.59 -14.57 -3.10
C MET A 53 -8.58 -16.02 -3.58
N THR A 54 -7.76 -16.29 -4.61
CA THR A 54 -7.76 -17.58 -5.31
C THR A 54 -6.38 -18.25 -5.26
N ALA A 55 -5.44 -17.77 -6.06
CA ALA A 55 -4.14 -18.41 -6.28
C ALA A 55 -3.22 -18.28 -5.07
N ASP A 56 -3.20 -17.10 -4.45
CA ASP A 56 -2.32 -16.82 -3.31
C ASP A 56 -2.93 -17.26 -1.97
N ARG A 57 -4.18 -17.75 -1.95
CA ARG A 57 -4.93 -17.98 -0.70
C ARG A 57 -4.17 -18.82 0.33
N ALA A 58 -3.59 -19.94 -0.09
CA ALA A 58 -2.85 -20.82 0.81
C ALA A 58 -1.56 -20.17 1.33
N VAL A 59 -0.90 -19.38 0.49
CA VAL A 59 0.33 -18.64 0.86
C VAL A 59 -0.01 -17.55 1.87
N VAL A 60 -1.05 -16.76 1.61
CA VAL A 60 -1.47 -15.68 2.52
C VAL A 60 -1.97 -16.24 3.85
N GLN A 61 -2.72 -17.35 3.83
CA GLN A 61 -3.15 -18.00 5.07
C GLN A 61 -1.95 -18.40 5.92
N LYS A 62 -0.95 -19.04 5.30
CA LYS A 62 0.27 -19.44 5.99
C LYS A 62 1.00 -18.25 6.61
N LEU A 63 1.13 -17.13 5.89
CA LEU A 63 1.74 -15.91 6.43
C LEU A 63 0.96 -15.34 7.62
N ILE A 64 -0.36 -15.40 7.58
CA ILE A 64 -1.22 -14.98 8.70
C ILE A 64 -0.99 -15.90 9.91
N ASP A 65 -1.03 -17.22 9.69
CA ASP A 65 -0.82 -18.21 10.75
C ASP A 65 0.55 -18.02 11.42
N GLU A 66 1.61 -17.82 10.63
CA GLU A 66 2.97 -17.55 11.14
C GLU A 66 3.02 -16.29 12.01
N ILE A 67 2.30 -15.21 11.64
CA ILE A 67 2.24 -13.98 12.42
C ILE A 67 1.41 -14.17 13.71
N GLU A 68 0.34 -14.96 13.67
CA GLU A 68 -0.50 -15.25 14.84
C GLU A 68 0.22 -16.14 15.88
N GLU A 69 1.13 -17.01 15.42
CA GLU A 69 1.97 -17.84 16.28
C GLU A 69 3.13 -17.07 16.95
N GLU A 70 3.46 -15.87 16.46
CA GLU A 70 4.52 -15.06 17.06
C GLU A 70 4.17 -14.65 18.51
N PRO A 71 5.09 -14.84 19.47
CA PRO A 71 4.83 -14.51 20.86
C PRO A 71 4.57 -13.01 21.02
N VAL A 72 3.35 -12.66 21.40
CA VAL A 72 2.94 -11.28 21.68
C VAL A 72 3.72 -10.76 22.89
N GLY A 73 4.81 -10.05 22.65
CA GLY A 73 5.58 -9.39 23.70
C GLY A 73 4.70 -8.42 24.49
N ARG A 74 5.08 -8.12 25.74
CA ARG A 74 4.35 -7.19 26.65
C ARG A 74 4.20 -5.75 26.15
N ALA A 75 4.68 -5.41 24.95
CA ALA A 75 4.57 -4.10 24.36
C ALA A 75 3.46 -4.07 23.32
N ARG A 76 2.69 -2.97 23.34
CA ARG A 76 1.74 -2.51 22.32
C ARG A 76 2.24 -2.93 20.93
N VAL A 77 1.42 -3.67 20.19
CA VAL A 77 1.75 -4.25 18.88
C VAL A 77 2.57 -3.24 18.07
N VAL A 78 3.83 -3.59 17.83
CA VAL A 78 4.76 -2.79 17.03
C VAL A 78 4.41 -3.07 15.58
N GLU A 79 4.20 -2.03 14.78
CA GLU A 79 4.00 -2.21 13.34
C GLU A 79 5.12 -3.11 12.78
N ARG A 80 4.76 -4.11 11.97
CA ARG A 80 5.73 -5.05 11.40
C ARG A 80 6.41 -4.39 10.22
N GLY A 81 7.73 -4.23 10.29
CA GLY A 81 8.54 -3.72 9.18
C GLY A 81 8.89 -4.80 8.16
N PHE A 82 9.04 -4.40 6.89
CA PHE A 82 9.43 -5.27 5.78
C PHE A 82 10.65 -4.72 5.05
N GLU A 83 11.58 -5.60 4.68
CA GLU A 83 12.74 -5.27 3.86
C GLU A 83 12.33 -5.22 2.39
N MET A 84 12.46 -4.05 1.74
CA MET A 84 11.99 -3.86 0.35
C MET A 84 13.03 -4.27 -0.69
N ASP A 85 14.29 -4.43 -0.28
CA ASP A 85 15.35 -4.97 -1.13
C ASP A 85 15.25 -6.51 -1.29
N ASP A 86 14.55 -7.19 -0.39
CA ASP A 86 14.20 -8.61 -0.52
C ASP A 86 12.87 -8.76 -1.29
N GLU A 87 12.94 -9.43 -2.43
CA GLU A 87 11.77 -9.71 -3.27
C GLU A 87 10.70 -10.53 -2.55
N GLN A 88 11.09 -11.52 -1.76
CA GLN A 88 10.13 -12.34 -1.03
C GLN A 88 9.42 -11.51 0.04
N ALA A 89 10.17 -10.72 0.82
CA ALA A 89 9.59 -9.82 1.82
C ALA A 89 8.68 -8.75 1.20
N ARG A 90 9.01 -8.24 0.01
CA ARG A 90 8.15 -7.32 -0.75
C ARG A 90 6.82 -7.99 -1.13
N TRP A 91 6.86 -9.21 -1.66
CA TRP A 91 5.65 -9.95 -2.00
C TRP A 91 4.81 -10.34 -0.77
N ASP A 92 5.46 -10.68 0.34
CA ASP A 92 4.75 -10.99 1.59
C ASP A 92 4.08 -9.76 2.18
N TYR A 93 4.74 -8.59 2.12
CA TYR A 93 4.10 -7.32 2.44
C TYR A 93 2.88 -7.07 1.56
N VAL A 94 3.01 -7.24 0.23
CA VAL A 94 1.90 -7.04 -0.70
C VAL A 94 0.70 -7.91 -0.33
N ARG A 95 0.93 -9.22 -0.14
CA ARG A 95 -0.12 -10.19 0.25
C ARG A 95 -0.82 -9.81 1.55
N LEU A 96 -0.04 -9.38 2.55
CA LEU A 96 -0.54 -9.04 3.88
C LEU A 96 -1.20 -7.65 3.93
N ALA A 97 -0.74 -6.69 3.13
CA ALA A 97 -1.27 -5.32 3.12
C ALA A 97 -2.77 -5.29 2.82
N TYR A 98 -3.21 -6.13 1.88
CA TYR A 98 -4.62 -6.29 1.52
C TYR A 98 -5.45 -7.10 2.52
N SER A 99 -4.78 -7.85 3.39
CA SER A 99 -5.40 -8.62 4.46
C SER A 99 -5.49 -7.84 5.78
N SER A 100 -4.76 -6.71 5.88
CA SER A 100 -4.64 -5.91 7.09
C SER A 100 -5.70 -4.81 7.22
N ASN A 101 -5.98 -4.42 8.47
CA ASN A 101 -6.70 -3.20 8.76
C ASN A 101 -5.93 -1.95 8.28
N GLN A 102 -4.60 -1.98 8.40
CA GLN A 102 -3.72 -0.86 8.10
C GLN A 102 -2.37 -1.36 7.58
N ALA A 103 -1.98 -0.87 6.41
CA ALA A 103 -0.65 -1.08 5.85
C ALA A 103 -0.17 0.20 5.18
N THR A 104 1.08 0.57 5.43
CA THR A 104 1.61 1.90 5.09
C THR A 104 3.01 1.82 4.49
N VAL A 105 3.22 2.54 3.38
CA VAL A 105 4.55 2.78 2.78
C VAL A 105 4.89 4.25 2.95
N TRP A 106 6.03 4.54 3.56
CA TRP A 106 6.50 5.91 3.77
C TRP A 106 7.56 6.31 2.76
N SER A 107 7.72 7.62 2.54
CA SER A 107 8.91 8.15 1.89
C SER A 107 10.15 8.02 2.78
N ARG A 108 11.36 8.06 2.20
CA ARG A 108 12.65 7.98 2.93
C ARG A 108 12.74 8.90 4.15
N ARG A 109 12.13 10.08 4.07
CA ARG A 109 12.14 11.08 5.13
C ARG A 109 10.87 11.07 6.00
N GLN A 110 9.99 10.09 5.79
CA GLN A 110 8.69 9.93 6.44
C GLN A 110 7.80 11.20 6.40
N ARG A 111 7.94 11.99 5.33
CA ARG A 111 7.17 13.25 5.17
C ARG A 111 5.84 13.02 4.46
N THR A 112 5.77 11.96 3.66
CA THR A 112 4.63 11.62 2.82
C THR A 112 4.44 10.11 2.90
N THR A 113 3.18 9.71 3.05
CA THR A 113 2.74 8.33 2.86
C THR A 113 2.58 8.11 1.37
N TYR A 114 3.25 7.11 0.81
CA TYR A 114 3.11 6.74 -0.60
C TYR A 114 1.99 5.74 -0.85
N PHE A 115 1.68 4.92 0.14
CA PHE A 115 0.59 3.96 0.06
C PHE A 115 -0.03 3.76 1.44
N GLU A 116 -1.36 3.66 1.46
CA GLU A 116 -2.13 3.32 2.66
C GLU A 116 -3.32 2.44 2.27
N VAL A 117 -3.44 1.29 2.90
CA VAL A 117 -4.70 0.54 2.98
C VAL A 117 -5.38 0.90 4.29
N ALA A 118 -6.67 1.21 4.20
CA ALA A 118 -7.53 1.38 5.36
C ALA A 118 -8.75 0.46 5.22
N ALA A 119 -9.01 -0.35 6.24
CA ALA A 119 -10.18 -1.21 6.35
C ALA A 119 -10.36 -2.25 5.22
N ARG A 120 -9.26 -2.77 4.64
CA ARG A 120 -9.20 -3.87 3.64
C ARG A 120 -9.88 -3.64 2.28
N GLN A 121 -10.79 -2.67 2.17
CA GLN A 121 -11.61 -2.48 0.96
C GLN A 121 -11.06 -1.42 0.00
N LYS A 122 -10.23 -0.51 0.49
CA LYS A 122 -9.70 0.60 -0.30
C LYS A 122 -8.22 0.79 -0.02
N ALA A 123 -7.49 1.09 -1.09
CA ALA A 123 -6.12 1.58 -0.99
C ALA A 123 -5.99 2.96 -1.63
N THR A 124 -5.16 3.80 -1.03
CA THR A 124 -4.77 5.09 -1.60
C THR A 124 -3.28 5.06 -1.91
N TYR A 125 -2.94 5.48 -3.13
CA TYR A 125 -1.57 5.64 -3.58
C TYR A 125 -1.28 7.11 -3.79
N TRP A 126 -0.15 7.57 -3.30
CA TRP A 126 0.40 8.90 -3.50
C TRP A 126 1.68 8.73 -4.30
N LEU A 127 1.52 8.77 -5.62
CA LEU A 127 2.58 8.56 -6.58
C LEU A 127 3.31 9.89 -6.84
N PRO A 128 4.61 9.99 -6.53
CA PRO A 128 5.41 11.14 -6.93
C PRO A 128 5.37 11.32 -8.44
N ASP A 129 5.21 12.56 -8.91
CA ASP A 129 5.07 12.83 -10.35
C ASP A 129 6.32 12.41 -11.14
N SER A 130 7.51 12.37 -10.52
CA SER A 130 8.72 11.84 -11.13
C SER A 130 8.65 10.33 -11.44
N LEU A 131 7.88 9.57 -10.66
CA LEU A 131 7.73 8.12 -10.81
C LEU A 131 6.52 7.73 -11.67
N LYS A 132 5.70 8.71 -12.06
CA LYS A 132 4.41 8.45 -12.72
C LYS A 132 4.55 7.71 -14.04
N ALA A 133 5.44 8.18 -14.91
CA ALA A 133 5.65 7.58 -16.22
C ALA A 133 6.16 6.14 -16.08
N GLU A 134 7.21 5.94 -15.27
CA GLU A 134 7.83 4.64 -15.04
C GLU A 134 6.84 3.62 -14.45
N TYR A 135 6.05 4.02 -13.45
CA TYR A 135 5.02 3.17 -12.85
C TYR A 135 3.98 2.70 -13.90
N PHE A 136 3.46 3.63 -14.70
CA PHE A 136 2.43 3.30 -15.69
C PHE A 136 2.97 2.50 -16.87
N ASP A 137 4.22 2.75 -17.28
CA ASP A 137 4.87 1.97 -18.33
C ASP A 137 5.19 0.54 -17.84
N ALA A 138 5.62 0.37 -16.58
CA ALA A 138 5.86 -0.94 -15.98
C ALA A 138 4.56 -1.78 -15.90
N LEU A 139 3.44 -1.16 -15.50
CA LEU A 139 2.14 -1.84 -15.48
C LEU A 139 1.70 -2.31 -16.88
N ARG A 140 1.83 -1.45 -17.89
CA ARG A 140 1.53 -1.82 -19.28
C ARG A 140 2.44 -2.94 -19.78
N GLY A 141 3.72 -2.90 -19.45
CA GLY A 141 4.70 -3.92 -19.82
C GLY A 141 4.35 -5.32 -19.28
N ARG A 142 3.66 -5.39 -18.13
CA ARG A 142 3.16 -6.64 -17.55
C ARG A 142 1.80 -7.09 -18.12
N GLY A 143 1.20 -6.32 -19.04
CA GLY A 143 -0.09 -6.64 -19.67
C GLY A 143 -1.33 -6.17 -18.91
N TRP A 144 -1.20 -5.20 -18.00
CA TRP A 144 -2.27 -4.79 -17.09
C TRP A 144 -3.10 -3.65 -17.67
N ALA A 145 -4.42 -3.80 -17.67
CA ALA A 145 -5.35 -2.71 -18.02
C ALA A 145 -5.54 -1.81 -16.80
N ILE A 146 -5.24 -0.53 -16.95
CA ILE A 146 -5.35 0.45 -15.86
C ILE A 146 -6.70 1.17 -15.99
N PRO A 147 -7.58 1.11 -14.98
CA PRO A 147 -8.85 1.80 -15.06
C PRO A 147 -8.65 3.32 -15.19
N GLU A 148 -9.41 3.98 -16.09
CA GLU A 148 -9.28 5.43 -16.31
C GLU A 148 -9.62 6.24 -15.05
N ASP A 149 -10.53 5.74 -14.23
CA ASP A 149 -10.97 6.39 -12.99
C ASP A 149 -9.86 6.44 -11.91
N TRP A 150 -8.81 5.62 -12.04
CA TRP A 150 -7.63 5.66 -11.16
C TRP A 150 -6.77 6.90 -11.38
N LEU A 151 -6.66 7.35 -12.63
CA LEU A 151 -5.90 8.53 -13.02
C LEU A 151 -6.59 9.84 -12.65
N THR A 152 -7.85 9.76 -12.21
CA THR A 152 -8.60 10.93 -11.77
C THR A 152 -7.92 11.49 -10.53
N ALA A 153 -7.27 12.64 -10.69
CA ALA A 153 -6.70 13.39 -9.59
C ALA A 153 -7.81 13.68 -8.58
N VAL A 154 -7.85 12.92 -7.49
CA VAL A 154 -8.77 13.23 -6.40
C VAL A 154 -8.25 14.49 -5.76
N ALA A 155 -8.98 15.60 -5.95
CA ALA A 155 -8.67 16.85 -5.30
C ALA A 155 -8.43 16.59 -3.81
N LYS A 156 -7.22 16.93 -3.33
CA LYS A 156 -6.80 16.81 -1.94
C LYS A 156 -7.96 17.34 -1.08
N ARG A 157 -8.68 16.46 -0.36
CA ARG A 157 -9.81 16.91 0.48
C ARG A 157 -9.27 18.02 1.36
N PRO A 158 -9.81 19.25 1.28
CA PRO A 158 -9.24 20.35 2.03
C PRO A 158 -9.30 19.98 3.51
N LYS A 159 -8.19 20.23 4.24
CA LYS A 159 -8.14 19.94 5.68
C LYS A 159 -9.41 20.50 6.33
N PRO A 160 -10.10 19.74 7.20
CA PRO A 160 -11.25 20.25 7.92
C PRO A 160 -10.88 21.56 8.63
N TRP A 161 -11.81 22.51 8.68
CA TRP A 161 -11.55 23.86 9.19
C TRP A 161 -11.00 23.85 10.64
N TRP A 162 -11.35 22.85 11.45
CA TRP A 162 -10.83 22.65 12.82
C TRP A 162 -9.36 22.17 12.90
N LYS A 163 -8.77 21.69 11.79
CA LYS A 163 -7.33 21.35 11.66
C LYS A 163 -6.53 22.43 10.94
N ARG A 164 -7.16 23.54 10.53
CA ARG A 164 -6.48 24.73 10.01
C ARG A 164 -6.19 25.59 11.22
N GLY A 165 -5.00 25.46 11.80
CA GLY A 165 -4.58 26.25 12.97
C GLY A 165 -4.92 27.72 12.75
N GLY A 166 -5.90 28.20 13.50
CA GLY A 166 -6.27 29.60 13.53
C GLY A 166 -5.14 30.34 14.21
N PHE A 167 -4.51 31.23 13.46
CA PHE A 167 -3.84 32.39 14.00
C PHE A 167 -4.81 33.08 14.97
N SER A 168 -4.37 33.27 16.21
CA SER A 168 -4.74 34.44 16.99
C SER A 168 -3.59 35.42 16.97
#